data_AF-A0A1K2IKG0-F1
#
_entry.id   AF-A0A1K2IKG0-F1
#
_cell.length_a   1.000
_cell.length_b   1.000
_cell.length_c   1.000
_cell.angle_alpha   90.00
_cell.angle_beta   90.00
_cell.angle_gamma   90.00
#
_symmetry.space_group_name_H-M   'P 1'
#
loop_
_entity.id
_entity.type
_entity.pdbx_description
1 polymer ?
#
loop_
_entity_poly.entity_id
_entity_poly.type
_entity_poly.pdbx_seq_one_letter_code
_entity_poly.pdbx_strand_id
1 'polypeptide(L)'
;MNVPITIIKATGLSLIIFWTIAITEDFSLDMIPLVLLSVIPISICCSLTICLTIAPFFWSKKGKRNLETVYNSYFPFYAIALFGLCVFSTIESNFNTYGIAFNTSAFFTALKTWSWLAEPKKIK
;
A
#
# COMPACT_ATOMS: atom_id res chain seq x y z
N MET A 1 17.18 -3.40 -1.92
CA MET A 1 16.00 -2.57 -1.59
C MET A 1 16.12 -1.20 -2.23
N ASN A 2 15.10 -0.76 -2.98
CA ASN A 2 15.06 0.60 -3.56
C ASN A 2 13.75 1.28 -3.14
N VAL A 3 13.73 1.79 -1.90
CA VAL A 3 12.53 2.34 -1.24
C VAL A 3 11.85 3.44 -2.07
N PRO A 4 12.58 4.42 -2.68
CA PRO A 4 11.95 5.44 -3.51
C PRO A 4 11.15 4.87 -4.70
N ILE A 5 11.71 3.88 -5.41
CA ILE A 5 11.00 3.24 -6.53
C ILE A 5 9.77 2.48 -6.03
N THR A 6 9.88 1.81 -4.87
CA THR A 6 8.75 1.11 -4.26
C THR A 6 7.63 2.08 -3.88
N ILE A 7 7.95 3.27 -3.36
CA ILE A 7 6.96 4.32 -3.06
C ILE A 7 6.22 4.73 -4.32
N ILE A 8 6.93 5.03 -5.42
CA ILE A 8 6.28 5.41 -6.69
C ILE A 8 5.34 4.32 -7.19
N LYS A 9 5.78 3.05 -7.18
CA LYS A 9 4.95 1.90 -7.56
C LYS A 9 3.72 1.75 -6.66
N ALA A 10 3.89 1.95 -5.36
CA ALA A 10 2.82 1.86 -4.36
C ALA A 10 1.79 2.98 -4.53
N THR A 11 2.24 4.22 -4.77
CA THR A 11 1.37 5.36 -5.06
C THR A 11 0.55 5.09 -6.32
N GLY A 12 1.18 4.64 -7.40
CA GLY A 12 0.48 4.31 -8.65
C GLY A 12 -0.54 3.19 -8.48
N LEU A 13 -0.17 2.09 -7.81
CA LEU A 13 -1.09 0.97 -7.55
C LEU A 13 -2.28 1.41 -6.68
N SER A 14 -2.03 2.19 -5.63
CA SER A 14 -3.09 2.70 -4.75
C SER A 14 -4.05 3.61 -5.49
N LEU A 15 -3.52 4.51 -6.33
CA LEU A 15 -4.33 5.40 -7.15
C LEU A 15 -5.25 4.61 -8.09
N ILE A 16 -4.70 3.59 -8.76
CA ILE A 16 -5.48 2.73 -9.67
C ILE A 16 -6.59 2.01 -8.91
N ILE A 17 -6.28 1.33 -7.80
CA ILE A 17 -7.29 0.57 -7.05
C ILE A 17 -8.35 1.51 -6.48
N PHE A 18 -7.94 2.62 -5.87
CA PHE A 18 -8.84 3.58 -5.26
C PHE A 18 -9.83 4.13 -6.27
N TRP A 19 -9.35 4.63 -7.41
CA TRP A 19 -10.23 5.20 -8.43
C TRP A 19 -11.03 4.15 -9.20
N THR A 20 -10.51 2.93 -9.35
CA THR A 20 -11.31 1.83 -9.95
C THR A 20 -12.57 1.55 -9.14
N ILE A 21 -12.48 1.62 -7.81
CA ILE A 21 -13.65 1.46 -6.92
C ILE A 21 -14.44 2.77 -6.85
N ALA A 22 -13.79 3.92 -6.73
CA ALA A 22 -14.49 5.21 -6.60
C ALA A 22 -15.30 5.59 -7.84
N ILE A 23 -14.94 5.11 -9.04
CA ILE A 23 -15.71 5.34 -10.27
C ILE A 23 -17.05 4.59 -10.27
N THR A 24 -17.26 3.61 -9.38
CA THR A 24 -18.57 2.95 -9.26
C THR A 24 -19.61 3.82 -8.55
N GLU A 25 -19.19 4.86 -7.85
CA GLU A 25 -20.05 5.98 -7.46
C GLU A 25 -20.25 6.92 -8.65
N ASP A 26 -21.33 7.69 -8.69
CA ASP A 26 -21.69 8.59 -9.80
C ASP A 26 -20.53 9.50 -10.23
N PHE A 27 -19.76 9.04 -11.23
CA PHE A 27 -18.55 9.70 -11.68
C PHE A 27 -18.89 10.82 -12.66
N SER A 28 -18.60 12.06 -12.27
CA SER A 28 -18.75 13.25 -13.11
C SER A 28 -17.40 13.69 -13.66
N LEU A 29 -17.37 14.24 -14.88
CA LEU A 29 -16.13 14.74 -15.50
C LEU A 29 -15.44 15.84 -14.66
N ASP A 30 -16.21 16.56 -13.85
CA ASP A 30 -15.72 17.57 -12.90
C ASP A 30 -14.85 16.98 -11.79
N MET A 31 -14.84 15.66 -11.61
CA MET A 31 -13.99 14.96 -10.64
C MET A 31 -12.57 14.67 -11.17
N ILE A 32 -12.29 14.85 -12.46
CA ILE A 32 -10.95 14.59 -13.05
C ILE A 32 -9.82 15.39 -12.35
N PRO A 33 -9.98 16.70 -12.04
CA PRO A 33 -8.99 17.44 -11.26
C PRO A 33 -8.76 16.83 -9.88
N LEU A 34 -9.81 16.26 -9.26
CA LEU A 34 -9.72 15.60 -7.96
C LEU A 34 -8.89 14.32 -8.03
N VAL A 35 -8.96 13.58 -9.14
CA VAL A 35 -8.09 12.40 -9.40
C VAL A 35 -6.63 12.80 -9.36
N LEU A 36 -6.24 13.84 -10.08
CA LEU A 36 -4.86 14.33 -10.12
C LEU A 36 -4.43 14.87 -8.75
N LEU A 37 -5.31 15.62 -8.08
CA LEU A 37 -5.03 16.17 -6.75
C LEU A 37 -4.83 15.07 -5.70
N SER A 38 -5.56 13.96 -5.81
CA SER A 38 -5.50 12.82 -4.87
C SER A 38 -4.14 12.10 -4.87
N VAL A 39 -3.31 12.29 -5.90
CA VAL A 39 -1.95 11.72 -5.96
C VAL A 39 -1.09 12.18 -4.78
N ILE A 40 -1.26 13.42 -4.34
CA ILE A 40 -0.47 14.00 -3.23
C ILE A 40 -0.77 13.28 -1.91
N PRO A 41 -2.01 13.24 -1.39
CA PRO A 41 -2.30 12.55 -0.14
C PRO A 41 -2.03 11.05 -0.22
N ILE A 42 -2.30 10.40 -1.36
CA ILE A 42 -2.00 8.97 -1.55
C ILE A 42 -0.50 8.72 -1.46
N SER A 43 0.32 9.57 -2.08
CA SER A 43 1.79 9.45 -2.04
C SER A 43 2.34 9.65 -0.63
N ILE A 44 1.79 10.59 0.13
CA ILE A 44 2.15 10.81 1.54
C ILE A 44 1.80 9.57 2.37
N CYS A 45 0.58 9.05 2.26
CA CYS A 45 0.15 7.84 2.98
C CYS A 45 1.03 6.63 2.63
N CYS A 46 1.34 6.42 1.35
CA CYS A 46 2.24 5.35 0.92
C CYS A 46 3.64 5.54 1.51
N SER A 47 4.19 6.75 1.45
CA SER A 47 5.51 7.07 1.97
C SER A 47 5.61 6.82 3.47
N LEU A 48 4.64 7.32 4.25
CA LEU A 48 4.59 7.12 5.70
C LEU A 48 4.46 5.63 6.04
N THR A 49 3.52 4.93 5.41
CA THR A 49 3.28 3.51 5.68
C THR A 49 4.53 2.68 5.38
N ILE A 50 5.17 2.91 4.23
CA ILE A 50 6.37 2.16 3.83
C ILE A 50 7.52 2.47 4.78
N CYS A 51 7.81 3.75 5.05
CA CYS A 51 8.96 4.14 5.86
C CYS A 51 8.81 3.77 7.34
N LEU A 52 7.60 3.83 7.90
CA LEU A 52 7.36 3.60 9.33
C LEU A 52 7.01 2.14 9.65
N THR A 53 6.31 1.44 8.75
CA THR A 53 5.77 0.10 9.08
C THR A 53 6.45 -1.03 8.33
N ILE A 54 6.98 -0.83 7.11
CA ILE A 54 7.51 -1.93 6.29
C ILE A 54 9.04 -1.89 6.23
N ALA A 55 9.63 -0.76 5.84
CA ALA A 55 11.07 -0.59 5.67
C ALA A 55 11.90 -0.93 6.93
N PRO A 56 11.46 -0.65 8.17
CA PRO A 56 12.22 -0.99 9.36
C PRO A 56 12.50 -2.51 9.51
N PHE A 57 11.57 -3.38 9.10
CA PHE A 57 11.77 -4.84 9.13
C PHE A 57 12.93 -5.28 8.24
N PHE A 58 13.13 -4.59 7.11
CA PHE A 58 14.19 -4.88 6.15
C PHE A 58 15.50 -4.14 6.47
N TRP A 59 15.43 -2.95 7.09
CA TRP A 59 16.63 -2.18 7.49
C TRP A 59 17.31 -2.69 8.76
N SER A 60 16.55 -3.18 9.73
CA SER A 60 17.10 -3.62 11.02
C SER A 60 17.98 -4.87 10.92
N LYS A 61 17.93 -5.61 9.81
CA LYS A 61 18.68 -6.85 9.59
C LYS A 61 19.77 -6.64 8.52
N LYS A 62 20.74 -5.76 8.80
CA LYS A 62 21.94 -5.50 7.95
C LYS A 62 22.94 -6.67 7.82
N GLY A 63 22.61 -7.87 8.30
CA GLY A 63 23.41 -9.08 8.04
C GLY A 63 22.96 -9.77 6.76
N LYS A 64 23.76 -10.68 6.21
CA LYS A 64 23.41 -11.59 5.08
C LYS A 64 22.18 -12.51 5.33
N ARG A 65 21.28 -12.16 6.27
CA ARG A 65 19.99 -12.82 6.42
C ARG A 65 19.18 -12.52 5.17
N ASN A 66 18.84 -13.59 4.48
CA ASN A 66 18.12 -13.61 3.22
C ASN A 66 16.83 -12.78 3.36
N LEU A 67 16.58 -11.79 2.49
CA LEU A 67 15.37 -10.95 2.50
C LEU A 67 14.10 -11.82 2.53
N GLU A 68 14.19 -12.99 1.90
CA GLU A 68 13.23 -14.07 1.93
C GLU A 68 12.87 -14.55 3.35
N THR A 69 13.84 -14.68 4.25
CA THR A 69 13.59 -15.08 5.64
C THR A 69 12.79 -14.01 6.39
N VAL A 70 13.08 -12.73 6.17
CA VAL A 70 12.33 -11.61 6.77
C VAL A 70 10.90 -11.61 6.23
N TYR A 71 10.74 -11.72 4.92
CA TYR A 71 9.44 -11.80 4.27
C TYR A 71 8.62 -12.97 4.84
N ASN A 72 9.14 -14.20 4.77
CA ASN A 72 8.41 -15.39 5.21
C ASN A 72 8.07 -15.38 6.71
N SER A 73 8.89 -14.73 7.55
CA SER A 73 8.65 -14.69 9.00
C SER A 73 7.66 -13.62 9.42
N TYR A 74 7.71 -12.41 8.82
CA TYR A 74 6.94 -11.25 9.30
C TYR A 74 5.74 -10.89 8.42
N PHE A 75 5.79 -11.20 7.12
CA PHE A 75 4.71 -10.89 6.18
C PHE A 75 3.36 -11.49 6.59
N PRO A 76 3.25 -12.77 7.01
CA PRO A 76 1.95 -13.34 7.37
C PRO A 76 1.28 -12.61 8.53
N PHE A 77 2.04 -12.29 9.59
CA PHE A 77 1.53 -11.55 10.74
C PHE A 77 1.14 -10.12 10.37
N TYR A 78 1.96 -9.45 9.55
CA TYR A 78 1.64 -8.12 9.03
C TYR A 78 0.33 -8.15 8.21
N ALA A 79 0.17 -9.12 7.32
CA ALA A 79 -1.00 -9.26 6.46
C ALA A 79 -2.28 -9.49 7.28
N ILE A 80 -2.23 -10.34 8.31
CA ILE A 80 -3.38 -10.60 9.20
C ILE A 80 -3.74 -9.33 9.98
N ALA A 81 -2.76 -8.66 10.58
CA ALA A 81 -3.00 -7.43 11.34
C ALA A 81 -3.60 -6.33 10.45
N LEU A 82 -3.04 -6.15 9.26
CA LEU A 82 -3.54 -5.16 8.30
C LEU A 82 -4.94 -5.50 7.79
N PHE A 83 -5.21 -6.78 7.51
CA PHE A 83 -6.55 -7.22 7.13
C PHE A 83 -7.57 -6.87 8.22
N GLY A 84 -7.27 -7.17 9.49
CA GLY A 84 -8.11 -6.81 10.62
C GLY A 84 -8.36 -5.30 10.72
N LEU A 85 -7.32 -4.48 10.56
CA LEU A 85 -7.45 -3.01 10.57
C LEU A 85 -8.33 -2.48 9.43
N CYS A 86 -8.15 -3.00 8.21
CA CYS A 86 -8.94 -2.61 7.05
C CYS A 86 -10.41 -3.03 7.20
N VAL A 87 -10.68 -4.23 7.72
CA VAL A 87 -12.04 -4.71 8.01
C VAL A 87 -12.70 -3.82 9.09
N PHE A 88 -12.01 -3.58 10.19
CA PHE A 88 -12.52 -2.71 11.26
C PHE A 88 -12.84 -1.29 10.75
N SER A 89 -11.92 -0.67 10.02
CA SER A 89 -12.12 0.65 9.38
C SER A 89 -13.30 0.66 8.40
N THR A 90 -13.52 -0.45 7.68
CA THR A 90 -14.65 -0.57 6.74
C THR A 90 -15.99 -0.64 7.48
N ILE A 91 -16.04 -1.34 8.61
CA ILE A 91 -17.24 -1.40 9.46
C ILE A 91 -17.55 -0.03 10.07
N GLU A 92 -16.53 0.65 10.63
CA GLU A 92 -16.67 1.99 11.22
C GLU A 92 -17.12 3.04 10.19
N SER A 93 -16.68 2.90 8.93
CA SER A 93 -17.11 3.78 7.84
C SER A 93 -18.51 3.44 7.28
N ASN A 94 -19.25 2.53 7.91
CA ASN A 94 -20.58 2.07 7.48
C ASN A 94 -20.60 1.61 6.02
N PHE A 95 -19.54 0.94 5.56
CA PHE A 95 -19.42 0.46 4.19
C PHE A 95 -19.53 1.58 3.12
N ASN A 96 -19.14 2.81 3.46
CA ASN A 96 -19.06 3.89 2.48
C ASN A 96 -18.07 3.53 1.35
N THR A 97 -18.44 3.80 0.10
CA THR A 97 -17.65 3.42 -1.07
C THR A 97 -16.23 4.00 -1.07
N TYR A 98 -16.04 5.25 -0.64
CA TYR A 98 -14.71 5.84 -0.52
C TYR A 98 -13.89 5.21 0.62
N GLY A 99 -14.55 4.81 1.71
CA GLY A 99 -13.94 4.04 2.80
C GLY A 99 -13.48 2.66 2.33
N ILE A 100 -14.33 1.96 1.57
CA ILE A 100 -13.99 0.67 0.95
C ILE A 100 -12.83 0.84 -0.05
N ALA A 101 -12.87 1.86 -0.90
CA ALA A 101 -11.82 2.16 -1.86
C ALA A 101 -10.48 2.43 -1.16
N PHE A 102 -10.49 3.22 -0.09
CA PHE A 102 -9.31 3.51 0.72
C PHE A 102 -8.76 2.25 1.38
N ASN A 103 -9.59 1.49 2.11
CA ASN A 103 -9.13 0.29 2.82
C ASN A 103 -8.65 -0.80 1.87
N THR A 104 -9.32 -0.98 0.74
CA THR A 104 -8.94 -1.96 -0.29
C THR A 104 -7.60 -1.59 -0.95
N SER A 105 -7.45 -0.33 -1.35
CA SER A 105 -6.19 0.17 -1.93
C SER A 105 -5.04 0.08 -0.93
N ALA A 106 -5.25 0.48 0.33
CA ALA A 106 -4.26 0.40 1.39
C ALA A 106 -3.81 -1.05 1.64
N PHE A 107 -4.76 -1.99 1.77
CA PHE A 107 -4.47 -3.40 2.00
C PHE A 107 -3.63 -4.00 0.88
N PHE A 108 -4.11 -3.96 -0.37
CA PHE A 108 -3.41 -4.60 -1.48
C PHE A 108 -2.07 -3.94 -1.80
N THR A 109 -1.99 -2.61 -1.72
CA THR A 109 -0.72 -1.91 -1.94
C THR A 109 0.31 -2.25 -0.88
N ALA A 110 -0.08 -2.30 0.39
CA ALA A 110 0.85 -2.68 1.46
C ALA A 110 1.36 -4.11 1.26
N LEU A 111 0.48 -5.06 0.93
CA LEU A 111 0.89 -6.44 0.63
C LEU A 111 1.86 -6.51 -0.56
N LYS A 112 1.56 -5.80 -1.66
CA LYS A 112 2.47 -5.76 -2.82
C LYS A 112 3.78 -5.08 -2.52
N THR A 113 3.79 -4.08 -1.65
CA THR A 113 5.02 -3.41 -1.21
C THR A 113 5.98 -4.39 -0.54
N TRP A 114 5.49 -5.27 0.34
CA TRP A 114 6.32 -6.32 0.94
C TRP A 114 7.00 -7.20 -0.11
N SER A 115 6.25 -7.63 -1.13
CA SER A 115 6.83 -8.44 -2.23
C SER A 115 7.89 -7.68 -3.02
N TRP A 116 7.66 -6.40 -3.35
CA TRP A 116 8.63 -5.59 -4.08
C TRP A 116 9.90 -5.27 -3.28
N LEU A 117 9.81 -5.19 -1.95
CA LEU A 117 10.99 -4.99 -1.10
C LEU A 117 11.78 -6.28 -0.88
N ALA A 118 11.10 -7.43 -0.89
CA ALA A 118 11.71 -8.74 -0.77
C ALA A 118 12.32 -9.27 -2.08
N GLU A 119 11.91 -8.75 -3.25
CA GLU A 119 12.46 -9.15 -4.54
C GLU A 119 13.98 -8.94 -4.61
N PRO A 120 14.76 -9.97 -5.00
CA PRO A 120 16.20 -9.80 -5.21
C PRO A 120 16.43 -8.80 -6.34
N LYS A 121 17.43 -7.92 -6.17
CA LYS A 121 17.86 -7.02 -7.25
C LYS A 121 18.25 -7.88 -8.45
N LYS A 122 17.46 -7.86 -9.53
CA LYS A 122 17.91 -8.36 -10.83
C LYS A 122 19.06 -7.47 -11.28
N ILE A 123 20.29 -7.92 -11.11
CA ILE A 123 21.46 -7.31 -11.74
C ILE A 123 21.26 -7.57 -13.24
N LYS A 124 20.94 -6.53 -13.99
CA LYS A 124 21.05 -6.52 -15.44
C LYS A 124 22.43 -6.00 -15.81
#